data_AF-A0A0M0JWN3-F1
#
_entry.id   AF-A0A0M0JWN3-F1
#
_cell.length_a   1.000
_cell.length_b   1.000
_cell.length_c   1.000
_cell.angle_alpha   90.00
_cell.angle_beta   90.00
_cell.angle_gamma   90.00
#
_symmetry.space_group_name_H-M   'P 1'
#
loop_
_entity.id
_entity.type
_entity.pdbx_description
1 polymer ?
#
loop_
_entity_poly.entity_id
_entity_poly.type
_entity_poly.pdbx_seq_one_letter_code
_entity_poly.pdbx_strand_id
1 'polypeptide(L)'
;MLKRRLDPDLITSLDKDGGGVDKTEFVVGMLVKLELVGQEDVEPYLKQFAKLDVDGSGVLTSKDLEAAALAMEAKVAEMNTPIEEPSVAGARSRA
;
A
#
# COMPACT_ATOMS: atom_id res chain seq x y z
N MET A 1 -2.10 32.23 7.20
CA MET A 1 -1.15 32.36 6.06
C MET A 1 0.12 31.58 6.41
N LEU A 2 0.47 30.53 5.66
CA LEU A 2 1.76 29.85 5.79
C LEU A 2 2.88 30.83 5.40
N LYS A 3 3.33 31.64 6.36
CA LYS A 3 4.56 32.44 6.26
C LYS A 3 5.69 31.82 7.10
N ARG A 4 5.61 30.52 7.39
CA ARG A 4 6.83 29.74 7.66
C ARG A 4 7.47 29.57 6.29
N ARG A 5 8.39 30.48 5.96
CA ARG A 5 9.16 30.45 4.71
C ARG A 5 9.61 29.01 4.49
N LEU A 6 9.25 28.43 3.34
CA LEU A 6 9.87 27.21 2.88
C LEU A 6 11.38 27.51 2.80
N ASP A 7 12.10 27.07 3.82
CA ASP A 7 13.55 27.22 3.88
C ASP A 7 14.14 26.24 2.85
N PRO A 8 15.13 26.65 2.04
CA PRO A 8 15.88 25.72 1.19
C PRO A 8 16.32 24.45 1.91
N ASP A 9 16.70 24.54 3.19
CA ASP A 9 17.10 23.39 3.99
C ASP A 9 15.91 22.44 4.25
N LEU A 10 14.72 23.01 4.47
CA LEU A 10 13.49 22.24 4.61
C LEU A 10 13.17 21.49 3.32
N ILE A 11 13.18 22.18 2.18
CA ILE A 11 12.89 21.57 0.87
C ILE A 11 13.88 20.44 0.61
N THR A 12 15.18 20.67 0.79
CA THR A 12 16.22 19.66 0.58
C THR A 12 16.07 18.46 1.51
N SER A 13 15.55 18.66 2.74
CA SER A 13 15.28 17.54 3.66
C SER A 13 14.09 16.65 3.28
N LEU A 14 13.25 17.09 2.33
CA LEU A 14 12.10 16.34 1.84
C LEU A 14 12.49 15.32 0.77
N ASP A 15 13.60 15.54 0.06
CA ASP A 15 14.14 14.62 -0.94
C ASP A 15 14.66 13.36 -0.23
N LYS A 16 13.92 12.25 -0.37
CA LYS A 16 14.22 10.98 0.31
C LYS A 16 15.01 10.03 -0.57
N ASP A 17 14.81 10.09 -1.88
CA ASP A 17 15.42 9.17 -2.84
C ASP A 17 16.66 9.74 -3.54
N GLY A 18 16.94 11.04 -3.37
CA GLY A 18 18.07 11.74 -3.97
C GLY A 18 17.84 12.17 -5.42
N GLY A 19 16.60 12.08 -5.91
CA GLY A 19 16.17 12.50 -7.24
C GLY A 19 15.70 13.96 -7.32
N GLY A 20 15.66 14.66 -6.18
CA GLY A 20 15.00 15.95 -6.01
C GLY A 20 13.55 15.80 -5.58
N VAL A 21 12.99 16.85 -4.97
CA VAL A 21 11.68 16.76 -4.31
C VAL A 21 10.53 16.63 -5.29
N ASP A 22 9.87 15.47 -5.30
CA ASP A 22 8.65 15.26 -6.08
C ASP A 22 7.38 15.82 -5.40
N LYS A 23 6.25 15.75 -6.10
CA LYS A 23 4.96 16.26 -5.57
C LYS A 23 4.50 15.50 -4.33
N THR A 24 4.69 14.19 -4.28
CA THR A 24 4.29 13.32 -3.17
C THR A 24 5.17 13.60 -1.95
N GLU A 25 6.48 13.62 -2.13
CA GLU A 25 7.47 13.98 -1.09
C GLU A 25 7.19 15.37 -0.53
N PHE A 26 6.89 16.35 -1.39
CA PHE A 26 6.55 17.69 -0.96
C PHE A 26 5.27 17.71 -0.11
N VAL A 27 4.18 17.10 -0.58
CA VAL A 27 2.89 17.13 0.13
C VAL A 27 2.97 16.35 1.43
N VAL A 28 3.46 15.10 1.40
CA VAL A 28 3.60 14.25 2.59
C VAL A 28 4.56 14.90 3.59
N GLY A 29 5.71 15.36 3.12
CA GLY A 29 6.69 16.07 3.94
C GLY A 29 6.10 17.30 4.63
N MET A 30 5.30 18.09 3.91
CA MET A 30 4.62 19.25 4.48
C MET A 30 3.53 18.88 5.48
N LEU A 31 2.73 17.85 5.22
CA LEU A 31 1.70 17.40 6.16
C LEU A 31 2.31 16.89 7.47
N VAL A 32 3.40 16.12 7.38
CA VAL A 32 4.15 15.64 8.55
C VAL A 32 4.82 16.80 9.29
N LYS A 33 5.47 17.73 8.58
CA LYS A 33 6.16 18.88 9.21
C LYS A 33 5.22 19.90 9.85
N LEU A 34 3.99 19.99 9.37
CA LEU A 34 2.94 20.80 10.00
C LEU A 34 2.24 20.07 11.15
N GLU A 35 2.69 18.86 11.49
CA GLU A 35 2.12 18.00 12.54
C GLU A 35 0.62 17.73 12.31
N LEU A 36 0.19 17.74 11.04
CA LEU A 36 -1.18 17.41 10.66
C LEU A 36 -1.40 15.88 10.61
N VAL A 37 -0.32 15.14 10.35
CA VAL A 37 -0.24 13.67 10.36
C VAL A 37 1.13 13.25 10.89
N GLY A 38 1.22 12.06 11.47
CA GLY A 38 2.49 11.40 11.80
C GLY A 38 3.10 10.67 10.60
N GLN A 39 4.39 10.32 10.69
CA GLN A 39 5.03 9.49 9.65
C GLN A 39 4.39 8.09 9.62
N GLU A 40 4.02 7.57 10.78
CA GLU A 40 3.30 6.31 10.98
C GLU A 40 1.93 6.28 10.31
N ASP A 41 1.30 7.44 10.08
CA ASP A 41 0.00 7.52 9.42
C ASP A 41 0.13 7.40 7.90
N VAL A 42 1.24 7.87 7.32
CA VAL A 42 1.46 7.89 5.86
C VAL A 42 2.21 6.66 5.35
N GLU A 43 3.10 6.11 6.17
CA GLU A 43 3.94 4.95 5.84
C GLU A 43 3.16 3.72 5.33
N PRO A 44 2.00 3.33 5.91
CA PRO A 44 1.24 2.18 5.42
C PRO A 44 0.72 2.37 4.00
N TYR A 45 0.29 3.58 3.66
CA TYR A 45 -0.23 3.91 2.33
C TYR A 45 0.88 3.97 1.29
N LEU A 46 2.05 4.52 1.65
CA LEU A 46 3.23 4.49 0.77
C LEU A 46 3.66 3.04 0.47
N LYS A 47 3.69 2.17 1.49
CA LYS A 47 3.98 0.74 1.31
C LYS A 47 2.92 0.02 0.49
N GLN A 48 1.65 0.38 0.65
CA GLN A 48 0.57 -0.20 -0.15
C GLN A 48 0.70 0.22 -1.63
N PHE A 49 1.03 1.48 -1.89
CA PHE A 49 1.27 1.98 -3.24
C PHE A 49 2.45 1.26 -3.89
N ALA A 50 3.60 1.17 -3.20
CA ALA A 50 4.78 0.48 -3.72
C ALA A 50 4.57 -1.03 -3.99
N LYS A 51 3.59 -1.65 -3.33
CA LYS A 51 3.18 -3.04 -3.65
C LYS A 51 2.31 -3.15 -4.89
N LEU A 52 1.58 -2.09 -5.22
CA LEU A 52 0.71 -2.03 -6.39
C LEU A 52 1.48 -1.58 -7.63
N ASP A 53 2.45 -0.68 -7.46
CA ASP A 53 3.37 -0.20 -8.50
C ASP A 53 4.40 -1.29 -8.83
N VAL A 54 4.01 -2.26 -9.66
CA VAL A 54 4.82 -3.44 -9.99
C VAL A 54 5.99 -3.05 -10.89
N ASP A 55 5.78 -2.07 -11.77
CA ASP A 55 6.83 -1.58 -12.66
C ASP A 55 7.79 -0.57 -12.02
N GLY A 56 7.45 -0.07 -10.82
CA GLY A 56 8.28 0.83 -10.03
C GLY A 56 8.40 2.23 -10.66
N SER A 57 7.41 2.63 -11.46
CA SER A 57 7.42 3.91 -12.16
C SER A 57 7.08 5.11 -11.27
N GLY A 58 6.61 4.87 -10.05
CA GLY A 58 6.09 5.91 -9.15
C GLY A 58 4.65 6.32 -9.47
N VAL A 59 4.00 5.63 -10.41
CA VAL A 59 2.59 5.81 -10.76
C VAL A 59 1.93 4.44 -10.92
N LEU A 60 0.63 4.33 -10.63
CA LEU A 60 -0.10 3.09 -10.95
C LEU A 60 -0.49 3.11 -12.43
N THR A 61 0.30 2.44 -13.25
CA THR A 61 0.02 2.30 -14.68
C THR A 61 -1.17 1.37 -14.92
N SER A 62 -1.70 1.34 -16.16
CA SER A 62 -2.75 0.39 -16.53
C SER A 62 -2.35 -1.06 -16.25
N LYS A 63 -1.06 -1.41 -16.43
CA LYS A 63 -0.55 -2.77 -16.16
C LYS A 63 -0.58 -3.10 -14.68
N ASP A 64 -0.23 -2.14 -13.82
CA ASP A 64 -0.27 -2.30 -12.37
C ASP A 64 -1.70 -2.53 -11.88
N LEU A 65 -2.65 -1.76 -12.42
CA LEU A 65 -4.07 -1.89 -12.09
C LEU A 65 -4.65 -3.23 -12.55
N GLU A 66 -4.30 -3.69 -13.75
CA GLU A 66 -4.69 -5.01 -14.26
C GLU A 66 -4.12 -6.13 -13.39
N ALA A 67 -2.84 -6.06 -13.03
CA ALA A 67 -2.20 -7.03 -12.14
C ALA A 67 -2.86 -7.06 -10.75
N ALA A 68 -3.21 -5.89 -10.20
CA ALA A 68 -3.90 -5.78 -8.93
C ALA A 68 -5.31 -6.40 -8.98
N ALA A 69 -6.06 -6.17 -10.06
CA ALA A 69 -7.40 -6.76 -10.25
C ALA A 69 -7.34 -8.29 -10.30
N LEU A 70 -6.42 -8.84 -11.10
CA LEU A 70 -6.22 -10.29 -11.20
C LEU A 70 -5.82 -10.92 -9.85
N ALA A 71 -4.94 -10.25 -9.09
CA ALA A 71 -4.54 -10.72 -7.77
C ALA A 71 -5.70 -10.71 -6.76
N MET A 72 -6.62 -9.75 -6.87
CA MET A 72 -7.83 -9.71 -6.03
C MET A 72 -8.80 -10.84 -6.40
N GLU A 73 -9.04 -11.07 -7.70
CA GLU A 73 -9.89 -12.17 -8.18
C GLU A 73 -9.38 -13.54 -7.72
N ALA A 74 -8.07 -13.79 -7.81
CA ALA A 74 -7.45 -15.03 -7.35
C ALA A 74 -7.64 -15.26 -5.84
N LYS A 75 -7.46 -14.20 -5.02
CA LYS A 75 -7.68 -14.28 -3.57
C LYS A 75 -9.14 -14.54 -3.20
N VAL A 76 -10.08 -13.97 -3.94
CA VAL A 76 -11.51 -14.21 -3.74
C VAL A 76 -11.87 -15.66 -4.10
N ALA A 77 -11.28 -16.22 -5.16
CA ALA A 77 -11.50 -17.62 -5.55
C ALA A 77 -10.98 -18.61 -4.50
N GLU A 78 -9.78 -18.38 -3.93
CA GLU A 78 -9.22 -19.21 -2.86
C GLU A 78 -10.03 -19.15 -1.56
N MET A 79 -10.59 -17.99 -1.21
CA MET A 79 -11.42 -17.85 -0.01
C MET A 79 -12.79 -18.54 -0.12
N ASN A 80 -13.26 -18.82 -1.34
CA ASN A 80 -14.58 -19.40 -1.58
C ASN A 80 -14.53 -20.92 -1.84
N THR A 81 -13.37 -21.57 -1.64
CA THR A 81 -13.30 -23.04 -1.69
C THR A 81 -14.02 -23.61 -0.47
N PRO A 82 -15.04 -24.48 -0.66
CA PRO A 82 -15.73 -25.12 0.45
C PRO A 82 -14.71 -25.91 1.29
N ILE A 83 -14.70 -25.66 2.60
CA ILE A 83 -13.97 -26.51 3.55
C ILE A 83 -14.66 -27.87 3.48
N GLU A 84 -14.08 -28.86 2.78
CA GLU A 84 -14.59 -30.22 2.85
C GLU A 84 -14.45 -30.68 4.31
N GLU A 85 -15.57 -30.77 5.02
CA GLU A 85 -15.61 -31.35 6.36
C GLU A 85 -15.03 -32.76 6.28
N PRO A 86 -14.05 -33.14 7.13
CA PRO A 86 -13.55 -34.49 7.15
C PRO A 86 -14.70 -35.43 7.52
N SER A 87 -15.17 -36.20 6.54
CA SER A 87 -16.23 -37.18 6.70
C SER A 87 -15.87 -38.17 7.81
N VAL A 88 -16.52 -38.05 8.98
CA VAL A 88 -16.42 -39.02 10.06
C VAL A 88 -17.28 -40.24 9.70
N ALA A 89 -16.81 -41.03 8.74
CA ALA A 89 -17.37 -42.33 8.42
C ALA A 89 -16.62 -43.41 9.21
N GLY A 90 -16.98 -43.59 10.48
CA GLY A 90 -16.36 -44.56 11.36
C GLY A 90 -17.32 -45.17 12.37
N ALA A 91 -17.85 -46.34 12.02
CA ALA A 91 -18.49 -47.33 12.89
C ALA A 91 -19.91 -47.03 13.40
N ARG A 92 -20.90 -47.40 12.57
CA ARG A 92 -22.09 -48.09 13.09
C ARG A 92 -22.33 -49.40 12.35
N SER A 93 -22.55 -50.43 13.18
CA SER A 93 -23.27 -51.68 12.92
C SER A 93 -22.48 -52.89 12.43
N ARG A 94 -22.36 -53.86 13.35
CA ARG A 94 -22.73 -55.29 13.26
C ARG A 94 -22.44 -55.89 14.64
N ALA A 95 -23.21 -56.77 15.24
CA ALA A 95 -24.55 -57.33 15.09
C ALA A 95 -24.91 -57.88 16.48
#